data_AF-A0A7K1E0M1-F1
#
_entry.id   AF-A0A7K1E0M1-F1
#
_cell.length_a   1.000
_cell.length_b   1.000
_cell.length_c   1.000
_cell.angle_alpha   90.00
_cell.angle_beta   90.00
_cell.angle_gamma   90.00
#
_symmetry.space_group_name_H-M   'P 1'
#
loop_
_entity.id
_entity.type
_entity.pdbx_description
1 polymer ?
#
loop_
_entity_poly.entity_id
_entity_poly.type
_entity_poly.pdbx_seq_one_letter_code
_entity_poly.pdbx_strand_id
1 'polypeptide(L)'
;ASAAAALRLALTVLLRMFAPVLPFATDESWSWFNEGSIHRASWPSVDEFPSEGDTGVLVAASAALIGIRRAKTDAKASQKTDVLTAVIAVPHDQLSAIEQAAGDLAAVGRIASLSFTSGDEIGVASIDLAPQED
;
A
#
# COMPACT_ATOMS: atom_id res chain seq x y z
N ALA A 1 10.79 9.92 1.76
CA ALA A 1 9.82 10.16 2.85
C ALA A 1 9.40 8.82 3.46
N SER A 2 8.97 8.77 4.72
CA SER A 2 8.46 7.53 5.34
C SER A 2 6.94 7.38 5.18
N ALA A 3 6.41 6.17 5.29
CA ALA A 3 4.97 5.91 5.25
C ALA A 3 4.21 6.71 6.33
N ALA A 4 4.79 6.84 7.53
CA ALA A 4 4.20 7.63 8.61
C ALA A 4 4.12 9.14 8.28
N ALA A 5 5.12 9.68 7.59
CA ALA A 5 5.11 11.08 7.14
C ALA A 5 4.05 11.30 6.05
N ALA A 6 3.97 10.40 5.08
CA ALA A 6 2.95 10.45 4.02
C ALA A 6 1.53 10.34 4.61
N LEU A 7 1.30 9.43 5.56
CA LEU A 7 0.03 9.30 6.27
C LEU A 7 -0.33 10.60 7.01
N ARG A 8 0.63 11.20 7.72
CA ARG A 8 0.40 12.45 8.46
C ARG A 8 0.03 13.60 7.53
N LEU A 9 0.71 13.74 6.39
CA LEU A 9 0.39 14.74 5.38
C LEU A 9 -1.02 14.53 4.82
N ALA A 10 -1.32 13.32 4.34
CA ALA A 10 -2.63 12.99 3.77
C ALA A 10 -3.77 13.20 4.79
N LEU A 11 -3.58 12.73 6.03
CA LEU A 11 -4.59 12.88 7.09
C LEU A 11 -4.83 14.35 7.43
N THR A 12 -3.77 15.15 7.56
CA THR A 12 -3.88 16.61 7.84
C THR A 12 -4.72 17.31 6.78
N VAL A 13 -4.50 17.00 5.50
CA VAL A 13 -5.26 17.59 4.39
C VAL A 13 -6.70 17.11 4.38
N LEU A 14 -6.93 15.80 4.50
CA LEU A 14 -8.28 15.23 4.51
C LEU A 14 -9.13 15.79 5.66
N LEU A 15 -8.56 15.93 6.86
CA LEU A 15 -9.27 16.53 8.00
C LEU A 15 -9.67 17.99 7.71
N ARG A 16 -8.77 18.81 7.14
CA ARG A 16 -9.08 20.21 6.80
C ARG A 16 -10.16 20.28 5.72
N MET A 17 -10.12 19.40 4.73
CA MET A 17 -11.15 19.32 3.68
C MET A 17 -12.52 18.89 4.21
N PHE A 18 -12.56 17.99 5.21
CA PHE A 18 -13.80 17.54 5.82
C PHE A 18 -14.33 18.45 6.94
N ALA A 19 -13.51 19.37 7.47
CA ALA A 19 -13.89 20.23 8.58
C ALA A 19 -15.19 21.05 8.41
N PRO A 20 -15.54 21.54 7.20
CA PRO A 20 -16.81 22.22 6.97
C PRO A 20 -18.06 21.31 7.09
N VAL A 21 -17.89 19.99 6.98
CA VAL A 21 -18.99 19.01 6.91
C VAL A 21 -19.05 18.12 8.16
N LEU A 22 -17.90 17.80 8.76
CA LEU A 22 -17.76 16.90 9.91
C LEU A 22 -17.07 17.59 11.11
N PRO A 23 -17.56 18.76 11.57
CA PRO A 23 -16.77 19.70 12.36
C PRO A 23 -16.19 19.10 13.64
N PHE A 24 -17.02 18.47 14.47
CA PHE A 24 -16.59 17.91 15.75
C PHE A 24 -15.61 16.75 15.58
N ALA A 25 -15.86 15.84 14.64
CA ALA A 25 -15.00 14.69 14.41
C ALA A 25 -13.62 15.12 13.87
N THR A 26 -13.59 16.12 12.99
CA THR A 26 -12.34 16.66 12.46
C THR A 26 -11.55 17.46 13.49
N ASP A 27 -12.21 18.24 14.35
CA ASP A 27 -11.53 19.03 15.40
C ASP A 27 -10.95 18.12 16.48
N GLU A 28 -11.68 17.09 16.89
CA GLU A 28 -11.20 16.05 17.80
C GLU A 28 -9.98 15.31 17.21
N SER A 29 -10.09 14.80 15.98
CA SER A 29 -8.98 14.09 15.32
C SER A 29 -7.75 14.98 15.13
N TRP A 30 -7.96 16.27 14.83
CA TRP A 30 -6.90 17.26 14.68
C TRP A 30 -6.12 17.46 15.98
N SER A 31 -6.83 17.54 17.12
CA SER A 31 -6.24 17.76 18.44
C SER A 31 -5.24 16.68 18.87
N TRP A 32 -5.34 15.48 18.31
CA TRP A 32 -4.43 14.37 18.63
C TRP A 32 -2.98 14.63 18.18
N PHE A 33 -2.76 15.51 17.19
CA PHE A 33 -1.43 15.74 16.62
C PHE A 33 -1.17 17.16 16.13
N ASN A 34 -2.09 18.11 16.36
CA ASN A 34 -1.89 19.52 16.09
C ASN A 34 -2.40 20.36 17.26
N GLU A 35 -1.86 21.57 17.39
CA GLU A 35 -2.37 22.56 18.34
C GLU A 35 -3.51 23.40 17.72
N GLY A 36 -4.35 23.96 18.58
CA GLY A 36 -5.48 24.80 18.16
C GLY A 36 -6.64 24.01 17.57
N SER A 37 -7.58 24.75 16.96
CA SER A 37 -8.78 24.16 16.35
C SER A 37 -8.60 24.13 14.83
N ILE A 38 -9.02 23.02 14.21
CA ILE A 38 -8.95 22.84 12.76
C ILE A 38 -9.74 23.90 12.01
N HIS A 39 -10.78 24.46 12.62
CA HIS A 39 -11.64 25.50 12.04
C HIS A 39 -10.93 26.85 11.86
N ARG A 40 -9.74 27.02 12.44
CA ARG A 40 -8.87 28.19 12.24
C ARG A 40 -7.70 27.91 11.30
N ALA A 41 -7.50 26.66 10.86
CA ALA A 41 -6.46 26.31 9.92
C ALA A 41 -6.81 26.86 8.52
N SER A 42 -5.79 27.27 7.75
CA SER A 42 -6.00 27.68 6.34
C SER A 42 -6.62 26.53 5.52
N TRP A 43 -7.16 26.83 4.35
CA TRP A 43 -7.51 25.75 3.42
C TRP A 43 -6.24 25.09 2.86
N PRO A 44 -6.20 23.76 2.63
CA PRO A 44 -5.03 23.11 2.05
C PRO A 44 -4.76 23.57 0.61
N SER A 45 -3.49 23.70 0.23
CA SER A 45 -3.05 23.99 -1.13
C SER A 45 -2.23 22.85 -1.76
N VAL A 46 -2.11 22.88 -3.10
CA VAL A 46 -1.31 21.89 -3.85
C VAL A 46 0.18 21.97 -3.50
N ASP A 47 0.67 23.15 -3.15
CA ASP A 47 2.08 23.39 -2.81
C ASP A 47 2.50 22.71 -1.49
N GLU A 48 1.53 22.23 -0.68
CA GLU A 48 1.80 21.44 0.52
C GLU A 48 2.26 20.00 0.19
N PHE A 49 2.11 19.55 -1.06
CA PHE A 49 2.44 18.19 -1.48
C PHE A 49 3.78 18.10 -2.20
N PRO A 50 4.53 17.00 -1.99
CA PRO A 50 5.69 16.71 -2.83
C PRO A 50 5.24 16.50 -4.28
N SER A 51 5.96 17.09 -5.23
CA SER A 51 5.74 16.90 -6.67
C SER A 51 6.35 15.60 -7.21
N GLU A 52 7.03 14.83 -6.35
CA GLU A 52 7.78 13.63 -6.70
C GLU A 52 7.07 12.37 -6.19
N GLY A 53 7.20 11.28 -6.93
CA GLY A 53 6.67 9.97 -6.58
C GLY A 53 6.17 9.22 -7.81
N ASP A 54 6.49 7.92 -7.88
CA ASP A 54 6.00 7.07 -8.95
C ASP A 54 4.61 6.50 -8.59
N THR A 55 3.58 7.02 -9.24
CA THR A 55 2.20 6.54 -9.06
C THR A 55 1.99 5.09 -9.54
N GLY A 56 2.87 4.58 -10.39
CA GLY A 56 2.87 3.19 -10.87
C GLY A 56 3.09 2.17 -9.76
N VAL A 57 3.79 2.54 -8.68
CA VAL A 57 4.08 1.64 -7.54
C VAL A 57 2.80 1.10 -6.92
N LEU A 58 1.78 1.94 -6.69
CA LEU A 58 0.51 1.52 -6.11
C LEU A 58 -0.23 0.55 -7.04
N VAL A 59 -0.24 0.83 -8.35
CA VAL A 59 -0.92 -0.01 -9.34
C VAL A 59 -0.25 -1.38 -9.41
N ALA A 60 1.08 -1.40 -9.55
CA ALA A 60 1.85 -2.63 -9.66
C ALA A 60 1.75 -3.50 -8.40
N ALA A 61 1.91 -2.89 -7.22
CA ALA A 61 1.78 -3.59 -5.94
C ALA A 61 0.36 -4.13 -5.73
N SER A 62 -0.68 -3.37 -6.10
CA SER A 62 -2.07 -3.82 -6.00
C SER A 62 -2.34 -5.03 -6.87
N ALA A 63 -1.89 -5.02 -8.14
CA ALA A 63 -2.04 -6.14 -9.05
C ALA A 63 -1.36 -7.42 -8.54
N ALA A 64 -0.10 -7.30 -8.09
CA ALA A 64 0.65 -8.42 -7.52
C ALA A 64 -0.03 -8.98 -6.27
N LEU A 65 -0.47 -8.11 -5.35
CA LEU A 65 -1.15 -8.52 -4.11
C LEU A 65 -2.49 -9.22 -4.39
N ILE A 66 -3.26 -8.75 -5.37
CA ILE A 66 -4.49 -9.44 -5.81
C ILE A 66 -4.15 -10.85 -6.29
N GLY A 67 -3.11 -11.01 -7.10
CA GLY A 67 -2.64 -12.31 -7.58
C GLY A 67 -2.22 -13.24 -6.43
N ILE A 68 -1.40 -12.74 -5.50
CA ILE A 68 -0.93 -13.50 -4.33
C ILE A 68 -2.11 -13.98 -3.48
N ARG A 69 -3.07 -13.08 -3.17
CA ARG A 69 -4.26 -13.42 -2.38
C ARG A 69 -5.12 -14.45 -3.10
N ARG A 70 -5.32 -14.31 -4.41
CA ARG A 70 -6.05 -15.29 -5.23
C ARG A 70 -5.39 -16.65 -5.17
N ALA A 71 -4.08 -16.73 -5.39
CA ALA A 71 -3.38 -18.01 -5.39
C ALA A 71 -3.46 -18.75 -4.03
N LYS A 72 -3.45 -18.02 -2.90
CA LYS A 72 -3.74 -18.60 -1.58
C LYS A 72 -5.17 -19.13 -1.48
N THR A 73 -6.16 -18.34 -1.93
CA THR A 73 -7.57 -18.75 -1.94
C THR A 73 -7.80 -20.00 -2.80
N ASP A 74 -7.17 -20.06 -3.98
CA ASP A 74 -7.29 -21.19 -4.90
C ASP A 74 -6.69 -22.48 -4.30
N ALA A 75 -5.62 -22.34 -3.52
CA ALA A 75 -5.04 -23.41 -2.71
C ALA A 75 -5.84 -23.72 -1.42
N LYS A 76 -7.01 -23.08 -1.22
CA LYS A 76 -7.83 -23.15 0.00
C LYS A 76 -7.07 -22.80 1.27
N ALA A 77 -6.03 -21.96 1.13
CA ALA A 77 -5.20 -21.51 2.22
C ALA A 77 -5.74 -20.24 2.87
N SER A 78 -5.45 -20.10 4.16
CA SER A 78 -5.67 -18.84 4.86
C SER A 78 -4.82 -17.74 4.23
N GLN A 79 -5.32 -16.51 4.21
CA GLN A 79 -4.50 -15.36 3.78
C GLN A 79 -3.27 -15.15 4.69
N LYS A 80 -3.31 -15.70 5.91
CA LYS A 80 -2.20 -15.73 6.87
C LYS A 80 -1.18 -16.84 6.62
N THR A 81 -1.46 -17.81 5.73
CA THR A 81 -0.51 -18.89 5.42
C THR A 81 0.78 -18.29 4.88
N ASP A 82 1.91 -18.74 5.41
CA ASP A 82 3.23 -18.30 4.97
C ASP A 82 3.52 -18.79 3.56
N VAL A 83 4.19 -17.94 2.78
CA VAL A 83 4.61 -18.24 1.41
C VAL A 83 6.12 -18.46 1.44
N LEU A 84 6.56 -19.67 1.12
CA LEU A 84 7.97 -20.02 1.08
C LEU A 84 8.66 -19.30 -0.07
N THR A 85 8.05 -19.38 -1.26
CA THR A 85 8.54 -18.68 -2.45
C THR A 85 7.39 -18.14 -3.28
N ALA A 86 7.57 -16.96 -3.88
CA ALA A 86 6.66 -16.41 -4.88
C ALA A 86 7.47 -15.81 -6.03
N VAL A 87 7.08 -16.17 -7.26
CA VAL A 87 7.61 -15.57 -8.48
C VAL A 87 6.48 -14.79 -9.14
N ILE A 88 6.66 -13.49 -9.32
CA ILE A 88 5.69 -12.62 -9.99
C ILE A 88 6.21 -12.31 -11.40
N ALA A 89 5.42 -12.61 -12.42
CA ALA A 89 5.63 -12.11 -13.77
C ALA A 89 5.33 -10.62 -13.81
N VAL A 90 6.18 -9.83 -14.46
CA VAL A 90 6.10 -8.37 -14.48
C VAL A 90 6.50 -7.85 -15.87
N PRO A 91 5.72 -6.92 -16.46
CA PRO A 91 6.12 -6.14 -17.63
C PRO A 91 7.38 -5.31 -17.37
N HIS A 92 8.24 -5.18 -18.37
CA HIS A 92 9.52 -4.47 -18.23
C HIS A 92 9.36 -3.01 -17.78
N ASP A 93 8.31 -2.33 -18.26
CA ASP A 93 7.99 -0.94 -17.90
C ASP A 93 7.49 -0.78 -16.45
N GLN A 94 7.06 -1.87 -15.80
CA GLN A 94 6.57 -1.86 -14.41
C GLN A 94 7.55 -2.49 -13.41
N LEU A 95 8.66 -3.05 -13.89
CA LEU A 95 9.66 -3.71 -13.04
C LEU A 95 10.20 -2.78 -11.95
N SER A 96 10.60 -1.55 -12.31
CA SER A 96 11.11 -0.59 -11.34
C SER A 96 10.06 -0.20 -10.28
N ALA A 97 8.79 -0.14 -10.66
CA ALA A 97 7.70 0.20 -9.75
C ALA A 97 7.42 -0.92 -8.74
N ILE A 98 7.39 -2.18 -9.19
CA ILE A 98 7.14 -3.32 -8.28
C ILE A 98 8.33 -3.60 -7.38
N GLU A 99 9.57 -3.37 -7.84
CA GLU A 99 10.79 -3.52 -7.03
C GLU A 99 10.78 -2.57 -5.83
N GLN A 100 10.30 -1.33 -6.01
CA GLN A 100 10.12 -0.38 -4.91
C GLN A 100 9.14 -0.89 -3.84
N ALA A 101 8.15 -1.69 -4.22
CA ALA A 101 7.15 -2.27 -3.32
C ALA A 101 7.50 -3.69 -2.83
N ALA A 102 8.64 -4.27 -3.24
CA ALA A 102 8.95 -5.68 -2.97
C ALA A 102 8.96 -6.01 -1.47
N GLY A 103 9.51 -5.12 -0.64
CA GLY A 103 9.53 -5.28 0.81
C GLY A 103 8.11 -5.30 1.42
N ASP A 104 7.25 -4.38 1.00
CA ASP A 104 5.86 -4.32 1.47
C ASP A 104 5.05 -5.54 0.99
N LEU A 105 5.25 -5.97 -0.26
CA LEU A 105 4.64 -7.18 -0.82
C LEU A 105 5.07 -8.44 -0.06
N ALA A 106 6.35 -8.58 0.24
CA ALA A 106 6.86 -9.70 1.02
C ALA A 106 6.28 -9.69 2.44
N ALA A 107 6.24 -8.53 3.10
CA ALA A 107 5.71 -8.40 4.45
C ALA A 107 4.21 -8.71 4.52
N VAL A 108 3.39 -8.08 3.65
CA VAL A 108 1.93 -8.27 3.66
C VAL A 108 1.52 -9.66 3.17
N GLY A 109 2.28 -10.21 2.21
CA GLY A 109 2.06 -11.54 1.66
C GLY A 109 2.62 -12.66 2.54
N ARG A 110 3.41 -12.33 3.58
CA ARG A 110 4.16 -13.27 4.41
C ARG A 110 5.07 -14.18 3.58
N ILE A 111 5.84 -13.56 2.70
CA ILE A 111 6.68 -14.21 1.69
C ILE A 111 8.13 -14.24 2.17
N ALA A 112 8.71 -15.42 2.29
CA ALA A 112 10.11 -15.58 2.69
C ALA A 112 11.08 -15.24 1.53
N SER A 113 10.73 -15.63 0.30
CA SER A 113 11.49 -15.31 -0.90
C SER A 113 10.57 -14.83 -2.02
N LEU A 114 10.71 -13.56 -2.41
CA LEU A 114 9.99 -12.93 -3.51
C LEU A 114 10.96 -12.63 -4.64
N SER A 115 10.62 -13.06 -5.86
CA SER A 115 11.39 -12.72 -7.06
C SER A 115 10.47 -12.33 -8.21
N PHE A 116 11.06 -11.65 -9.19
CA PHE A 116 10.36 -11.15 -10.37
C PHE A 116 10.91 -11.82 -11.63
N THR A 117 10.02 -12.11 -12.58
CA THR A 117 10.38 -12.59 -13.91
C THR A 117 9.69 -11.75 -14.97
N SER A 118 10.20 -11.75 -16.20
CA SER A 118 9.55 -11.06 -17.32
C SER A 118 8.22 -11.72 -17.66
N GLY A 119 7.19 -10.90 -17.91
CA GLY A 119 5.90 -11.35 -18.45
C GLY A 119 5.11 -10.20 -19.08
N ASP A 120 4.00 -10.52 -19.72
CA ASP A 120 3.17 -9.54 -20.44
C ASP A 120 2.26 -8.73 -19.50
N GLU A 121 1.98 -9.26 -18.31
CA GLU A 121 1.16 -8.63 -17.28
C GLU A 121 1.66 -8.99 -15.88
N ILE A 122 1.25 -8.20 -14.87
CA ILE A 122 1.57 -8.51 -13.47
C ILE A 122 0.72 -9.69 -13.01
N GLY A 123 1.36 -10.81 -12.67
CA GLY A 123 0.67 -12.02 -12.25
C GLY A 123 1.57 -12.98 -11.47
N VAL A 124 0.97 -13.86 -10.68
CA VAL A 124 1.71 -14.92 -9.97
C VAL A 124 2.10 -15.99 -10.98
N ALA A 125 3.39 -16.11 -11.28
CA ALA A 125 3.93 -17.15 -12.15
C ALA A 125 4.07 -18.48 -11.41
N SER A 126 4.53 -18.42 -10.16
CA SER A 126 4.54 -19.57 -9.24
C SER A 126 4.46 -19.10 -7.79
N ILE A 127 3.87 -19.95 -6.94
CA ILE A 127 3.80 -19.70 -5.50
C ILE A 127 3.89 -21.04 -4.77
N ASP A 128 4.72 -21.08 -3.73
CA ASP A 128 4.87 -22.22 -2.84
C ASP A 128 4.45 -21.82 -1.43
N LEU A 129 3.47 -22.54 -0.89
CA LEU A 129 2.86 -22.24 0.41
C LEU A 129 3.44 -23.18 1.46
N ALA A 130 3.63 -22.66 2.68
CA ALA A 130 3.97 -23.51 3.81
C ALA A 130 2.88 -24.58 4.02
N PRO A 131 3.24 -25.78 4.52
CA PRO A 131 2.28 -26.82 4.87
C PRO A 131 1.21 -26.26 5.81
N GLN A 132 -0.05 -26.65 5.60
CA GLN A 132 -1.13 -26.27 6.51
C GLN A 132 -1.06 -27.20 7.73
N GLU A 133 -0.98 -26.63 8.93
CA GLU A 133 -1.23 -27.37 10.16
C GLU A 133 -2.75 -27.65 10.23
N ASP A 134 -3.12 -28.94 10.34
CA ASP A 134 -4.51 -29.42 10.48
C ASP A 134 -5.18 -28.94 11.78
#